data_AF-A0A4Q2T2I6-F1
#
_entry.id   AF-A0A4Q2T2I6-F1
#
_cell.length_a   1.000
_cell.length_b   1.000
_cell.length_c   1.000
_cell.angle_alpha   90.00
_cell.angle_beta   90.00
_cell.angle_gamma   90.00
#
_symmetry.space_group_name_H-M   'P 1'
#
loop_
_entity.id
_entity.type
_entity.pdbx_description
1 polymer ?
#
loop_
_entity_poly.entity_id
_entity_poly.type
_entity_poly.pdbx_seq_one_letter_code
_entity_poly.pdbx_strand_id
1 'polypeptide(L)'
;MSTPRRLLVGVVLLACSVALGLVVAVSLFLTSSRTVVVVGHDTVVRPTMARDAVVETGPLLPDLRFRDIGPVGVTLTLGKTEVGSIEELVERYAYIAADPTAQVDKVQGVVVEMAISAAVRGLGVGLVPVAVFLLLGRHRRGELFRGLRTRQGWLALVLLLTLPLLVWQPWQSRAETQEEQGSWQTLAELAGPDVTLPDEVRDIEVRTGPVTTQSKRLVLSAIDTYDKSKEFYSTAAEGAADLAVRQPEDGETVALLVSDRHDNIGMDRVARAIGDAAGATVVLDAGDDTSTGQPWEAFSLDSLAGAFDDWDRFGVAGNHDHGTFVSSYLAEEGWTMLDGEAVDAPWGGTLLGVDDPRSSGLGSWREESGLSFTEVGDRLADAACAAAEDGERVSTVLVHDANLGREALTRGCVDLVLGGHTHVQSGPDAVEGEDGATGYTWTNGTTGGAAYAIALGSKPRRDADVSLVTYADGRPVGLQWVRLRTDGSWLVGEWEPIEPG
;
A
#
# COMPACT_ATOMS: atom_id res chain seq x y z
N MET A 1 -52.42 30.02 -7.44
CA MET A 1 -52.15 28.75 -6.72
C MET A 1 -52.12 29.06 -5.24
N SER A 2 -52.90 28.35 -4.43
CA SER A 2 -52.80 28.44 -2.97
C SER A 2 -51.42 27.96 -2.50
N THR A 3 -50.92 28.54 -1.41
CA THR A 3 -49.67 28.17 -0.73
C THR A 3 -49.43 26.66 -0.60
N PRO A 4 -50.42 25.83 -0.19
CA PRO A 4 -50.26 24.37 -0.11
C PRO A 4 -49.97 23.70 -1.46
N ARG A 5 -50.50 24.24 -2.57
CA ARG A 5 -50.30 23.65 -3.91
C ARG A 5 -48.92 23.96 -4.48
N ARG A 6 -48.26 25.04 -4.02
CA ARG A 6 -46.87 25.36 -4.36
C ARG A 6 -45.90 24.48 -3.59
N LEU A 7 -46.17 24.24 -2.31
CA LEU A 7 -45.42 23.32 -1.47
C LEU A 7 -45.46 21.90 -2.04
N LEU A 8 -46.64 21.38 -2.40
CA LEU A 8 -46.78 20.04 -2.99
C LEU A 8 -45.94 19.88 -4.27
N VAL A 9 -45.95 20.88 -5.16
CA VAL A 9 -45.17 20.84 -6.41
C VAL A 9 -43.66 20.87 -6.13
N GLY A 10 -43.21 21.67 -5.17
CA GLY A 10 -41.81 21.70 -4.75
C GLY A 10 -41.35 20.35 -4.18
N VAL A 11 -42.18 19.73 -3.33
CA VAL A 11 -41.90 18.41 -2.75
C VAL A 11 -41.84 17.32 -3.81
N VAL A 12 -42.80 17.29 -4.75
CA VAL A 12 -42.81 16.31 -5.84
C VAL A 12 -41.60 16.49 -6.76
N LEU A 13 -41.26 17.73 -7.12
CA LEU A 13 -40.08 18.01 -7.94
C LEU A 13 -38.80 17.55 -7.25
N LEU A 14 -38.64 17.88 -5.97
CA LEU A 14 -37.49 17.46 -5.17
C LEU A 14 -37.41 15.93 -5.08
N ALA A 15 -38.52 15.25 -4.77
CA ALA A 15 -38.56 13.79 -4.68
C ALA A 15 -38.22 13.12 -6.03
N CYS A 16 -38.75 13.62 -7.14
CA CYS A 16 -38.41 13.13 -8.48
C CYS A 16 -36.94 13.38 -8.84
N SER A 17 -36.40 14.53 -8.44
CA SER A 17 -34.99 14.88 -8.65
C SER A 17 -34.03 14.00 -7.86
N VAL A 18 -34.34 13.75 -6.59
CA VAL A 18 -33.57 12.83 -5.73
C VAL A 18 -33.65 11.40 -6.27
N ALA A 19 -34.85 10.93 -6.63
CA ALA A 19 -35.02 9.59 -7.20
C ALA A 19 -34.25 9.43 -8.52
N LEU A 20 -34.31 10.42 -9.41
CA LEU A 20 -33.54 10.43 -10.65
C LEU A 20 -32.03 10.37 -10.37
N GLY A 21 -31.55 11.22 -9.47
CA GLY A 21 -30.12 11.26 -9.11
C GLY A 21 -29.63 9.95 -8.50
N LEU A 22 -30.42 9.32 -7.64
CA LEU A 22 -30.11 8.01 -7.05
C LEU A 22 -30.08 6.90 -8.10
N VAL A 23 -31.06 6.83 -8.99
CA VAL A 23 -31.10 5.83 -10.06
C VAL A 23 -29.88 5.96 -10.97
N VAL A 24 -29.52 7.20 -11.34
CA VAL A 24 -28.34 7.47 -12.15
C VAL A 24 -27.05 7.12 -11.40
N ALA A 25 -26.94 7.48 -10.12
CA ALA A 25 -25.77 7.14 -9.30
C ALA A 25 -25.57 5.62 -9.21
N VAL A 26 -26.60 4.86 -8.84
CA VAL A 26 -26.52 3.40 -8.74
C VAL A 26 -26.18 2.77 -10.09
N SER A 27 -26.78 3.25 -11.18
CA SER A 27 -26.50 2.79 -12.53
C SER A 27 -25.05 3.05 -12.95
N LEU A 28 -24.54 4.27 -12.71
CA LEU A 28 -23.16 4.62 -13.01
C LEU A 28 -22.18 3.81 -12.16
N PHE A 29 -22.49 3.61 -10.88
CA PHE A 29 -21.66 2.81 -9.98
C PHE A 29 -21.51 1.37 -10.50
N LEU A 30 -22.63 0.67 -10.73
CA LEU A 30 -22.63 -0.75 -11.16
C LEU A 30 -22.11 -0.99 -12.59
N THR A 31 -22.04 0.05 -13.42
CA THR A 31 -21.49 -0.04 -14.78
C THR A 31 -20.06 0.46 -14.88
N SER A 32 -19.54 1.07 -13.82
CA SER A 32 -18.18 1.59 -13.79
C SER A 32 -17.17 0.48 -13.51
N SER A 33 -15.95 0.69 -13.99
CA SER A 33 -14.80 -0.13 -13.66
C SER A 33 -13.59 0.78 -13.47
N ARG A 34 -12.68 0.39 -12.58
CA ARG A 34 -11.37 1.03 -12.43
C ARG A 34 -10.27 0.00 -12.56
N THR A 35 -9.18 0.39 -13.20
CA THR A 35 -7.95 -0.42 -13.24
C THR A 35 -7.03 0.11 -12.16
N VAL A 36 -6.57 -0.78 -11.28
CA VAL A 36 -5.60 -0.50 -10.22
C VAL A 36 -4.68 -1.70 -10.06
N VAL A 37 -3.48 -1.50 -9.51
CA VAL A 37 -2.59 -2.64 -9.22
C VAL A 37 -3.00 -3.28 -7.91
N VAL A 38 -3.35 -4.56 -7.96
CA VAL A 38 -3.75 -5.38 -6.80
C VAL A 38 -3.03 -6.72 -6.91
N VAL A 39 -2.38 -7.15 -5.82
CA VAL A 39 -1.60 -8.41 -5.75
C VAL A 39 -0.55 -8.49 -6.89
N GLY A 40 -0.04 -7.34 -7.30
CA GLY A 40 0.92 -7.19 -8.41
C GLY A 40 0.39 -7.50 -9.82
N HIS A 41 -0.92 -7.33 -10.03
CA HIS A 41 -1.54 -7.37 -11.35
C HIS A 41 -2.27 -6.07 -11.64
N ASP A 42 -2.24 -5.64 -12.91
CA ASP A 42 -3.24 -4.72 -13.44
C ASP A 42 -4.63 -5.33 -13.26
N THR A 43 -5.39 -4.85 -12.27
CA THR A 43 -6.64 -5.47 -11.85
C THR A 43 -7.81 -4.57 -12.19
N VAL A 44 -8.77 -5.10 -12.93
CA VAL A 44 -10.01 -4.38 -13.22
C VAL A 44 -11.03 -4.66 -12.11
N VAL A 45 -11.29 -3.63 -11.30
CA VAL A 45 -12.25 -3.63 -10.20
C VAL A 45 -13.63 -3.26 -10.72
N ARG A 46 -14.62 -4.12 -10.48
CA ARG A 46 -16.03 -3.89 -10.83
C ARG A 46 -16.94 -4.13 -9.64
N PRO A 47 -17.74 -3.15 -9.19
CA PRO A 47 -18.70 -3.35 -8.12
C PRO A 47 -19.87 -4.20 -8.58
N THR A 48 -20.42 -5.00 -7.68
CA THR A 48 -21.59 -5.84 -7.92
C THR A 48 -22.55 -5.81 -6.73
N MET A 49 -23.81 -6.16 -6.99
CA MET A 49 -24.82 -6.36 -5.95
C MET A 49 -24.80 -7.80 -5.41
N ALA A 50 -24.04 -8.71 -6.03
CA ALA A 50 -23.68 -9.96 -5.39
C ALA A 50 -22.88 -9.61 -4.13
N ARG A 51 -23.16 -10.25 -3.00
CA ARG A 51 -22.50 -9.94 -1.72
C ARG A 51 -21.13 -10.61 -1.60
N ASP A 52 -20.55 -10.97 -2.73
CA ASP A 52 -19.35 -11.80 -2.83
C ASP A 52 -18.21 -10.99 -3.47
N ALA A 53 -16.96 -11.29 -3.09
CA ALA A 53 -15.78 -10.90 -3.85
C ALA A 53 -15.37 -12.06 -4.75
N VAL A 54 -15.23 -11.83 -6.05
CA VAL A 54 -14.77 -12.83 -7.01
C VAL A 54 -13.46 -12.34 -7.61
N VAL A 55 -12.40 -13.14 -7.50
CA VAL A 55 -11.10 -12.90 -8.13
C VAL A 55 -11.00 -13.81 -9.35
N GLU A 56 -11.03 -13.20 -10.53
CA GLU A 56 -10.87 -13.88 -11.81
C GLU A 56 -9.40 -13.87 -12.19
N THR A 57 -8.75 -15.02 -12.09
CA THR A 57 -7.30 -15.16 -12.23
C THR A 57 -6.86 -15.48 -13.68
N GLY A 58 -7.81 -15.49 -14.62
CA GLY A 58 -7.57 -15.82 -16.02
C GLY A 58 -7.36 -17.32 -16.27
N PRO A 59 -6.66 -17.71 -17.35
CA PRO A 59 -6.67 -19.09 -17.83
C PRO A 59 -5.72 -20.06 -17.08
N LEU A 60 -4.80 -19.53 -16.26
CA LEU A 60 -3.72 -20.33 -15.66
C LEU A 60 -4.04 -20.83 -14.26
N LEU A 61 -4.73 -20.00 -13.47
CA LEU A 61 -5.11 -20.29 -12.09
C LEU A 61 -6.63 -20.30 -11.97
N PRO A 62 -7.18 -20.98 -10.95
CA PRO A 62 -8.62 -20.97 -10.76
C PRO A 62 -9.13 -19.71 -10.09
N ASP A 63 -10.30 -19.27 -10.51
CA ASP A 63 -11.00 -18.17 -9.86
C ASP A 63 -11.36 -18.51 -8.42
N LEU A 64 -11.28 -17.48 -7.57
CA LEU A 64 -11.58 -17.55 -6.16
C LEU A 64 -12.83 -16.74 -5.84
N ARG A 65 -13.67 -17.23 -4.94
CA ARG A 65 -14.85 -16.51 -4.44
C ARG A 65 -14.86 -16.47 -2.91
N PHE A 66 -14.98 -15.26 -2.39
CA PHE A 66 -15.18 -14.96 -0.97
C PHE A 66 -16.63 -14.54 -0.77
N ARG A 67 -17.38 -15.26 0.06
CA ARG A 67 -18.82 -15.05 0.23
C ARG A 67 -19.12 -14.00 1.30
N ASP A 68 -20.24 -13.32 1.14
CA ASP A 68 -20.84 -12.44 2.17
C ASP A 68 -19.91 -11.33 2.71
N ILE A 69 -19.07 -10.74 1.86
CA ILE A 69 -18.10 -9.68 2.21
C ILE A 69 -18.75 -8.34 2.59
N GLY A 70 -20.07 -8.19 2.40
CA GLY A 70 -20.78 -6.96 2.73
C GLY A 70 -22.07 -6.73 1.94
N PRO A 71 -22.57 -5.48 1.92
CA PRO A 71 -23.76 -5.11 1.14
C PRO A 71 -23.46 -4.91 -0.36
N VAL A 72 -22.20 -4.66 -0.70
CA VAL A 72 -21.70 -4.48 -2.07
C VAL A 72 -20.55 -5.45 -2.26
N GLY A 73 -20.61 -6.29 -3.29
CA GLY A 73 -19.50 -7.15 -3.66
C GLY A 73 -18.66 -6.57 -4.78
N VAL A 74 -17.65 -7.33 -5.18
CA VAL A 74 -16.67 -6.90 -6.18
C VAL A 74 -16.24 -8.05 -7.07
N THR A 75 -16.02 -7.77 -8.35
CA THR A 75 -15.32 -8.66 -9.27
C THR A 75 -13.97 -8.03 -9.60
N LEU A 76 -12.89 -8.79 -9.37
CA LEU A 76 -11.51 -8.41 -9.59
C LEU A 76 -10.97 -9.26 -10.74
N THR A 77 -10.83 -8.66 -11.93
CA THR A 77 -10.24 -9.37 -13.08
C THR A 77 -8.74 -9.09 -13.12
N LEU A 78 -7.92 -10.11 -12.83
CA LEU A 78 -6.46 -9.98 -12.85
C LEU A 78 -5.93 -9.95 -14.28
N GLY A 79 -5.11 -8.94 -14.58
CA GLY A 79 -4.47 -8.73 -15.87
C GLY A 79 -3.05 -9.30 -15.91
N LYS A 80 -2.14 -8.57 -16.57
CA LYS A 80 -0.73 -8.97 -16.73
C LYS A 80 0.02 -8.91 -15.39
N THR A 81 1.07 -9.73 -15.28
CA THR A 81 2.06 -9.72 -14.19
C THR A 81 3.43 -10.09 -14.75
N GLU A 82 4.47 -9.73 -14.01
CA GLU A 82 5.86 -10.12 -14.25
C GLU A 82 6.21 -11.27 -13.30
N VAL A 83 6.19 -12.52 -13.78
CA VAL A 83 6.67 -13.71 -13.02
C VAL A 83 7.30 -14.71 -13.99
N GLY A 84 8.40 -15.36 -13.58
CA GLY A 84 9.15 -16.30 -14.42
C GLY A 84 8.51 -17.69 -14.54
N SER A 85 7.67 -18.10 -13.58
CA SER A 85 7.00 -19.41 -13.56
C SER A 85 5.62 -19.38 -12.87
N ILE A 86 4.83 -20.44 -13.07
CA ILE A 86 3.50 -20.58 -12.43
C ILE A 86 3.64 -20.88 -10.94
N GLU A 87 4.63 -21.68 -10.57
CA GLU A 87 4.93 -22.04 -9.18
C GLU A 87 5.27 -20.79 -8.35
N GLU A 88 6.12 -19.92 -8.88
CA GLU A 88 6.49 -18.65 -8.25
C GLU A 88 5.28 -17.71 -8.09
N LEU A 89 4.37 -17.69 -9.08
CA LEU A 89 3.14 -16.90 -9.01
C LEU A 89 2.23 -17.42 -7.89
N VAL A 90 2.10 -18.74 -7.74
CA VAL A 90 1.30 -19.38 -6.69
C VAL A 90 1.89 -19.14 -5.31
N GLU A 91 3.22 -19.24 -5.15
CA GLU A 91 3.90 -18.94 -3.90
C GLU A 91 3.74 -17.47 -3.50
N ARG A 92 3.89 -16.54 -4.45
CA ARG A 92 3.64 -15.11 -4.23
C ARG A 92 2.21 -14.85 -3.78
N TYR A 93 1.22 -15.45 -4.42
CA TYR A 93 -0.18 -15.28 -4.02
C TYR A 93 -0.48 -15.84 -2.64
N ALA A 94 0.05 -17.02 -2.32
CA ALA A 94 -0.07 -17.61 -0.98
C ALA A 94 0.49 -16.65 0.08
N TYR A 95 1.63 -16.04 -0.23
CA TYR A 95 2.30 -15.10 0.65
C TYR A 95 1.53 -13.79 0.81
N ILE A 96 1.12 -13.13 -0.29
CA ILE A 96 0.31 -11.90 -0.23
C ILE A 96 -1.04 -12.17 0.47
N ALA A 97 -1.61 -13.35 0.26
CA ALA A 97 -2.83 -13.73 0.98
C ALA A 97 -2.61 -13.84 2.49
N ALA A 98 -1.40 -14.21 2.96
CA ALA A 98 -1.07 -14.34 4.38
C ALA A 98 -1.12 -13.00 5.12
N ASP A 99 -0.92 -11.88 4.43
CA ASP A 99 -1.17 -10.53 4.92
C ASP A 99 -1.94 -9.68 3.88
N PRO A 100 -3.26 -9.84 3.78
CA PRO A 100 -4.04 -9.25 2.69
C PRO A 100 -4.53 -7.82 3.01
N THR A 101 -4.26 -7.32 4.21
CA THR A 101 -4.92 -6.14 4.81
C THR A 101 -4.83 -4.93 3.89
N ALA A 102 -3.61 -4.57 3.48
CA ALA A 102 -3.38 -3.42 2.62
C ALA A 102 -4.04 -3.55 1.23
N GLN A 103 -4.08 -4.77 0.68
CA GLN A 103 -4.75 -5.02 -0.61
C GLN A 103 -6.28 -4.93 -0.49
N VAL A 104 -6.84 -5.37 0.63
CA VAL A 104 -8.27 -5.24 0.92
C VAL A 104 -8.65 -3.77 1.05
N ASP A 105 -7.90 -3.01 1.83
CA ASP A 105 -8.17 -1.58 2.07
C ASP A 105 -8.08 -0.77 0.77
N LYS A 106 -7.09 -1.07 -0.08
CA LYS A 106 -6.97 -0.48 -1.42
C LYS A 106 -8.21 -0.74 -2.28
N VAL A 107 -8.67 -1.99 -2.35
CA VAL A 107 -9.89 -2.33 -3.12
C VAL A 107 -11.12 -1.62 -2.53
N GLN A 108 -11.25 -1.59 -1.21
CA GLN A 108 -12.35 -0.87 -0.54
C GLN A 108 -12.31 0.62 -0.88
N GLY A 109 -11.14 1.27 -0.80
CA GLY A 109 -10.93 2.67 -1.16
C GLY A 109 -11.38 2.96 -2.60
N VAL A 110 -10.95 2.14 -3.55
CA VAL A 110 -11.34 2.26 -4.97
C VAL A 110 -12.85 2.14 -5.14
N VAL A 111 -13.50 1.17 -4.48
CA VAL A 111 -14.95 0.99 -4.55
C VAL A 111 -15.68 2.18 -3.93
N VAL A 112 -15.20 2.74 -2.82
CA VAL A 112 -15.75 3.94 -2.19
C VAL A 112 -15.60 5.15 -3.11
N GLU A 113 -14.44 5.36 -3.72
CA GLU A 113 -14.25 6.43 -4.71
C GLU A 113 -15.20 6.32 -5.90
N MET A 114 -15.40 5.10 -6.41
CA MET A 114 -16.36 4.84 -7.47
C MET A 114 -17.78 5.21 -7.04
N ALA A 115 -18.17 4.86 -5.81
CA ALA A 115 -19.46 5.20 -5.25
C ALA A 115 -19.64 6.73 -5.09
N ILE A 116 -18.62 7.42 -4.57
CA ILE A 116 -18.62 8.89 -4.43
C ILE A 116 -18.71 9.56 -5.81
N SER A 117 -17.89 9.15 -6.77
CA SER A 117 -17.89 9.69 -8.13
C SER A 117 -19.26 9.50 -8.80
N ALA A 118 -19.86 8.32 -8.66
CA ALA A 118 -21.19 8.03 -9.17
C ALA A 118 -22.28 8.86 -8.46
N ALA A 119 -22.18 9.04 -7.14
CA ALA A 119 -23.09 9.88 -6.36
C ALA A 119 -23.02 11.36 -6.77
N VAL A 120 -21.81 11.91 -6.98
CA VAL A 120 -21.61 13.29 -7.45
C VAL A 120 -22.20 13.49 -8.85
N ARG A 121 -21.97 12.55 -9.77
CA ARG A 121 -22.55 12.60 -11.12
C ARG A 121 -24.08 12.45 -11.09
N GLY A 122 -24.58 11.55 -10.25
CA GLY A 122 -26.02 11.36 -10.02
C GLY A 122 -26.68 12.62 -9.45
N LEU A 123 -26.06 13.28 -8.48
CA LEU A 123 -26.49 14.58 -7.94
C LEU A 123 -26.57 15.62 -9.07
N GLY A 124 -25.53 15.72 -9.91
CA GLY A 124 -25.50 16.62 -11.05
C GLY A 124 -26.70 16.43 -11.99
N VAL A 125 -27.03 15.17 -12.33
CA VAL A 125 -28.19 14.85 -13.16
C VAL A 125 -29.52 15.11 -12.42
N GLY A 126 -29.58 14.76 -11.13
CA GLY A 126 -30.76 14.99 -10.28
C GLY A 126 -31.11 16.47 -10.10
N LEU A 127 -30.13 17.38 -10.20
CA LEU A 127 -30.34 18.83 -10.13
C LEU A 127 -30.88 19.43 -11.44
N VAL A 128 -30.79 18.74 -12.58
CA VAL A 128 -31.25 19.24 -13.88
C VAL A 128 -32.75 19.60 -13.88
N PRO A 129 -33.69 18.76 -13.39
CA PRO A 129 -35.10 19.13 -13.32
C PRO A 129 -35.36 20.37 -12.46
N VAL A 130 -34.61 20.56 -11.36
CA VAL A 130 -34.71 21.74 -10.50
C VAL A 130 -34.20 22.99 -11.24
N ALA A 131 -33.04 22.91 -11.88
CA ALA A 131 -32.48 24.00 -12.66
C ALA A 131 -33.42 24.42 -13.80
N VAL A 132 -33.94 23.45 -14.55
CA VAL A 132 -34.95 23.68 -15.61
C VAL A 132 -36.20 24.35 -15.02
N PHE A 133 -36.72 23.85 -13.90
CA PHE A 133 -37.89 24.44 -13.25
C PHE A 133 -37.66 25.90 -12.80
N LEU A 134 -36.48 26.19 -12.24
CA LEU A 134 -36.09 27.54 -11.82
C LEU A 134 -35.95 28.50 -13.00
N LEU A 135 -35.35 28.04 -14.11
CA LEU A 135 -35.18 28.82 -15.34
C LEU A 135 -36.50 29.08 -16.09
N LEU A 136 -37.50 28.21 -15.95
CA LEU A 136 -38.82 28.42 -16.55
C LEU A 136 -39.57 29.57 -15.85
N GLY A 137 -40.07 30.53 -16.63
CA GLY A 137 -40.93 31.62 -16.12
C GLY A 137 -42.29 31.14 -15.58
N ARG A 138 -42.92 31.94 -14.70
CA ARG A 138 -44.20 31.58 -14.02
C ARG A 138 -45.32 31.16 -14.99
N HIS A 139 -45.35 31.70 -16.21
CA HIS A 139 -46.34 31.35 -17.24
C HIS A 139 -46.11 29.94 -17.79
N ARG A 140 -44.88 29.62 -18.24
CA ARG A 140 -44.51 28.31 -18.78
C ARG A 140 -44.55 27.18 -17.75
N ARG A 141 -44.29 27.48 -16.47
CA ARG A 141 -44.52 26.52 -15.37
C ARG A 141 -45.97 26.04 -15.33
N GLY A 142 -46.93 26.95 -15.52
CA GLY A 142 -48.36 26.61 -15.53
C GLY A 142 -48.79 25.75 -16.73
N GLU A 143 -48.14 25.90 -17.87
CA GLU A 143 -48.39 25.10 -19.08
C GLU A 143 -47.84 23.69 -18.94
N LEU A 144 -46.65 23.53 -18.35
CA LEU A 144 -46.00 22.23 -18.16
C LEU A 144 -46.85 21.28 -17.29
N PHE A 145 -47.45 21.79 -16.20
CA PHE A 145 -48.37 21.01 -15.36
C PHE A 145 -49.76 20.78 -15.97
N ARG A 146 -50.20 21.62 -16.91
CA ARG A 146 -51.43 21.34 -17.69
C ARG A 146 -51.16 20.24 -18.72
N GLY A 147 -49.99 20.27 -19.38
CA GLY A 147 -49.54 19.23 -20.30
C GLY A 147 -49.45 17.86 -19.65
N LEU A 148 -48.96 17.77 -18.40
CA LEU A 148 -48.91 16.53 -17.62
C LEU A 148 -50.29 15.88 -17.35
N ARG A 149 -51.40 16.62 -17.45
CA ARG A 149 -52.76 16.05 -17.35
C ARG A 149 -53.26 15.44 -18.67
N THR A 150 -52.52 15.61 -19.75
CA THR A 150 -52.83 15.02 -21.05
C THR A 150 -52.12 13.67 -21.21
N ARG A 151 -52.68 12.79 -22.04
CA ARG A 151 -52.05 11.49 -22.36
C ARG A 151 -50.64 11.65 -22.94
N GLN A 152 -50.40 12.70 -23.72
CA GLN A 152 -49.11 12.99 -24.35
C GLN A 152 -48.06 13.46 -23.33
N GLY A 153 -48.44 14.28 -22.35
CA GLY A 153 -47.53 14.71 -21.28
C GLY A 153 -47.17 13.58 -20.32
N TRP A 154 -48.10 12.67 -20.04
CA TRP A 154 -47.81 11.44 -19.29
C TRP A 154 -46.83 10.54 -20.05
N LEU A 155 -47.03 10.38 -21.37
CA LEU A 155 -46.12 9.65 -22.26
C LEU A 155 -44.72 10.25 -22.29
N ALA A 156 -44.60 11.58 -22.40
CA ALA A 156 -43.30 12.28 -22.39
C ALA A 156 -42.58 12.13 -21.05
N LEU A 157 -43.30 12.21 -19.92
CA LEU A 157 -42.74 11.98 -18.59
C LEU A 157 -42.23 10.54 -18.44
N VAL A 158 -43.03 9.56 -18.87
CA VAL A 158 -42.61 8.14 -18.89
C VAL A 158 -41.38 7.99 -19.76
N LEU A 159 -41.39 8.52 -20.99
CA LEU A 159 -40.23 8.43 -21.90
C LEU A 159 -38.98 9.05 -21.27
N LEU A 160 -39.10 10.19 -20.59
CA LEU A 160 -37.96 10.89 -19.99
C LEU A 160 -37.40 10.15 -18.77
N LEU A 161 -38.25 9.41 -18.04
CA LEU A 161 -37.84 8.52 -16.95
C LEU A 161 -37.31 7.17 -17.46
N THR A 162 -37.83 6.67 -18.59
CA THR A 162 -37.46 5.37 -19.15
C THR A 162 -36.32 5.42 -20.16
N LEU A 163 -36.07 6.55 -20.83
CA LEU A 163 -34.98 6.68 -21.81
C LEU A 163 -33.60 6.40 -21.18
N PRO A 164 -33.28 6.93 -19.99
CA PRO A 164 -32.02 6.59 -19.32
C PRO A 164 -31.92 5.08 -19.08
N LEU A 165 -33.02 4.44 -18.64
CA LEU A 165 -33.10 2.99 -18.46
C LEU A 165 -32.97 2.22 -19.77
N LEU A 166 -33.48 2.75 -20.90
CA LEU A 166 -33.42 2.16 -22.25
C LEU A 166 -32.06 2.38 -22.94
N VAL A 167 -31.30 3.40 -22.57
CA VAL A 167 -29.92 3.63 -23.03
C VAL A 167 -28.92 2.81 -22.20
N TRP A 168 -29.26 2.49 -20.95
CA TRP A 168 -28.43 1.73 -20.01
C TRP A 168 -28.05 0.31 -20.50
N GLN A 169 -28.71 -0.24 -21.52
CA GLN A 169 -28.47 -1.57 -22.11
C GLN A 169 -28.10 -2.73 -21.14
N PRO A 170 -28.69 -2.87 -19.94
CA PRO A 170 -28.43 -4.03 -19.06
C PRO A 170 -28.91 -5.37 -19.64
N TRP A 171 -29.68 -5.36 -20.73
CA TRP A 171 -30.21 -6.55 -21.42
C TRP A 171 -29.31 -7.05 -22.56
N GLN A 172 -28.11 -6.49 -22.75
CA GLN A 172 -27.11 -7.23 -23.52
C GLN A 172 -26.72 -8.46 -22.70
N SER A 173 -27.24 -9.63 -23.11
CA SER A 173 -26.80 -10.91 -22.58
C SER A 173 -25.29 -11.03 -22.79
N ARG A 174 -24.52 -11.16 -21.70
CA ARG A 174 -23.17 -11.72 -21.80
C ARG A 174 -23.30 -13.07 -22.49
N ALA A 175 -22.45 -13.31 -23.49
CA ALA A 175 -22.36 -14.63 -24.07
C ALA A 175 -21.87 -15.58 -22.98
N GLU A 176 -22.51 -16.74 -22.82
CA GLU A 176 -22.01 -17.80 -21.94
C GLU A 176 -20.57 -18.14 -22.35
N THR A 177 -19.62 -17.86 -21.47
CA THR A 177 -18.20 -18.15 -21.72
C THR A 177 -17.85 -19.54 -21.20
N GLN A 178 -16.76 -20.13 -21.67
CA GLN A 178 -16.24 -21.37 -21.05
C GLN A 178 -15.91 -21.20 -19.56
N GLU A 179 -15.61 -19.97 -19.14
CA GLU A 179 -15.34 -19.60 -17.74
C GLU A 179 -16.58 -19.76 -16.85
N GLU A 180 -17.78 -19.48 -17.36
CA GLU A 180 -19.05 -19.59 -16.60
C GLU A 180 -19.55 -21.04 -16.44
N GLN A 181 -18.94 -22.02 -17.12
CA GLN A 181 -19.36 -23.43 -17.09
C GLN A 181 -18.72 -24.26 -15.96
N GLY A 182 -17.81 -23.68 -15.18
CA GLY A 182 -17.18 -24.33 -14.03
C GLY A 182 -18.08 -24.34 -12.78
N SER A 183 -17.98 -25.38 -11.96
CA SER A 183 -18.70 -25.44 -10.67
C SER A 183 -17.85 -24.87 -9.54
N TRP A 184 -18.44 -23.99 -8.73
CA TRP A 184 -17.85 -23.57 -7.46
C TRP A 184 -17.83 -24.74 -6.48
N GLN A 185 -16.66 -25.00 -5.91
CA GLN A 185 -16.46 -25.97 -4.84
C GLN A 185 -15.73 -25.29 -3.68
N THR A 186 -16.05 -25.66 -2.45
CA THR A 186 -15.31 -25.13 -1.30
C THR A 186 -13.87 -25.64 -1.31
N LEU A 187 -12.94 -24.88 -0.73
CA LEU A 187 -11.56 -25.36 -0.56
C LEU A 187 -11.51 -26.69 0.21
N ALA A 188 -12.41 -26.91 1.17
CA ALA A 188 -12.51 -28.15 1.92
C ALA A 188 -12.85 -29.36 1.02
N GLU A 189 -13.81 -29.20 0.11
CA GLU A 189 -14.17 -30.23 -0.87
C GLU A 189 -13.02 -30.49 -1.86
N LEU A 190 -12.33 -29.44 -2.30
CA LEU A 190 -11.21 -29.58 -3.23
C LEU A 190 -10.00 -30.27 -2.58
N ALA A 191 -9.65 -29.88 -1.35
CA ALA A 191 -8.50 -30.41 -0.64
C ALA A 191 -8.69 -31.90 -0.28
N GLY A 192 -9.90 -32.27 0.13
CA GLY A 192 -10.24 -33.61 0.59
C GLY A 192 -10.02 -33.79 2.10
N PRO A 193 -10.47 -34.93 2.67
CA PRO A 193 -10.54 -35.12 4.12
C PRO A 193 -9.18 -35.23 4.82
N ASP A 194 -8.11 -35.48 4.06
CA ASP A 194 -6.75 -35.67 4.59
C ASP A 194 -6.01 -34.35 4.81
N VAL A 195 -6.58 -33.22 4.40
CA VAL A 195 -5.98 -31.88 4.52
C VAL A 195 -6.76 -31.06 5.53
N THR A 196 -6.09 -30.60 6.59
CA THR A 196 -6.69 -29.67 7.56
C THR A 196 -6.51 -28.26 7.02
N LEU A 197 -7.62 -27.55 6.81
CA LEU A 197 -7.60 -26.16 6.34
C LEU A 197 -7.77 -25.20 7.52
N PRO A 198 -7.06 -24.06 7.53
CA PRO A 198 -7.31 -22.97 8.46
C PRO A 198 -8.76 -22.51 8.39
N ASP A 199 -9.30 -22.12 9.55
CA ASP A 199 -10.72 -21.80 9.70
C ASP A 199 -11.17 -20.67 8.76
N GLU A 200 -10.27 -19.73 8.46
CA GLU A 200 -10.49 -18.52 7.66
C GLU A 200 -10.59 -18.78 6.17
N VAL A 201 -9.97 -19.85 5.66
CA VAL A 201 -9.98 -20.18 4.22
C VAL A 201 -11.05 -21.20 3.84
N ARG A 202 -11.72 -21.82 4.82
CA ARG A 202 -12.72 -22.89 4.56
C ARG A 202 -13.89 -22.43 3.69
N ASP A 203 -14.32 -21.18 3.87
CA ASP A 203 -15.47 -20.62 3.16
C ASP A 203 -15.11 -20.03 1.79
N ILE A 204 -13.83 -20.04 1.43
CA ILE A 204 -13.36 -19.67 0.10
C ILE A 204 -13.74 -20.79 -0.86
N GLU A 205 -14.37 -20.40 -1.97
CA GLU A 205 -14.74 -21.30 -3.03
C GLU A 205 -13.80 -21.11 -4.23
N VAL A 206 -13.48 -22.21 -4.88
CA VAL A 206 -12.63 -22.27 -6.07
C VAL A 206 -13.48 -22.74 -7.23
N ARG A 207 -13.36 -22.04 -8.38
CA ARG A 207 -14.05 -22.47 -9.59
C ARG A 207 -13.30 -23.65 -10.22
N THR A 208 -13.96 -24.81 -10.28
CA THR A 208 -13.36 -26.05 -10.79
C THR A 208 -13.72 -26.31 -12.26
N GLY A 209 -12.72 -26.68 -13.05
CA GLY A 209 -12.77 -27.11 -14.45
C GLY A 209 -11.70 -28.17 -14.79
N PRO A 210 -11.48 -28.51 -16.08
CA PRO A 210 -10.50 -29.53 -16.48
C PRO A 210 -9.06 -29.24 -16.04
N VAL A 211 -8.70 -27.95 -15.95
CA VAL A 211 -7.36 -27.47 -15.56
C VAL A 211 -7.14 -27.59 -14.05
N THR A 212 -8.16 -27.35 -13.20
CA THR A 212 -8.00 -27.39 -11.73
C THR A 212 -7.61 -28.75 -11.17
N THR A 213 -7.97 -29.85 -11.84
CA THR A 213 -7.56 -31.19 -11.40
C THR A 213 -6.04 -31.38 -11.50
N GLN A 214 -5.40 -30.71 -12.47
CA GLN A 214 -3.93 -30.68 -12.61
C GLN A 214 -3.32 -29.64 -11.65
N SER A 215 -3.99 -28.51 -11.44
CA SER A 215 -3.54 -27.44 -10.52
C SER A 215 -3.80 -27.71 -9.04
N LYS A 216 -4.51 -28.79 -8.67
CA LYS A 216 -4.82 -29.13 -7.27
C LYS A 216 -3.56 -29.18 -6.38
N ARG A 217 -2.44 -29.70 -6.89
CA ARG A 217 -1.17 -29.73 -6.14
C ARG A 217 -0.62 -28.33 -5.88
N LEU A 218 -0.74 -27.42 -6.84
CA LEU A 218 -0.31 -26.03 -6.70
C LEU A 218 -1.19 -25.32 -5.66
N VAL A 219 -2.52 -25.51 -5.72
CA VAL A 219 -3.44 -24.93 -4.73
C VAL A 219 -3.14 -25.44 -3.32
N LEU A 220 -2.89 -26.74 -3.16
CA LEU A 220 -2.52 -27.31 -1.85
C LEU A 220 -1.17 -26.81 -1.35
N SER A 221 -0.18 -26.66 -2.24
CA SER A 221 1.11 -26.06 -1.90
C SER A 221 0.96 -24.60 -1.47
N ALA A 222 0.07 -23.84 -2.12
CA ALA A 222 -0.23 -22.46 -1.77
C ALA A 222 -0.79 -22.36 -0.35
N ILE A 223 -1.71 -23.26 0.02
CA ILE A 223 -2.32 -23.29 1.35
C ILE A 223 -1.27 -23.62 2.42
N ASP A 224 -0.41 -24.60 2.19
CA ASP A 224 0.68 -24.95 3.10
C ASP A 224 1.68 -23.79 3.28
N THR A 225 2.04 -23.09 2.19
CA THR A 225 2.88 -21.89 2.24
C THR A 225 2.19 -20.75 2.99
N TYR A 226 0.91 -20.52 2.74
CA TYR A 226 0.10 -19.51 3.44
C TYR A 226 0.08 -19.75 4.95
N ASP A 227 -0.24 -20.98 5.36
CA ASP A 227 -0.39 -21.34 6.77
C ASP A 227 0.94 -21.17 7.52
N LYS A 228 2.03 -21.70 6.95
CA LYS A 228 3.38 -21.52 7.50
C LYS A 228 3.82 -20.06 7.57
N SER A 229 3.53 -19.28 6.52
CA SER A 229 3.87 -17.86 6.47
C SER A 229 3.16 -17.08 7.57
N LYS A 230 1.83 -17.25 7.63
CA LYS A 230 0.99 -16.59 8.62
C LYS A 230 1.41 -16.97 10.03
N GLU A 231 1.56 -18.27 10.32
CA GLU A 231 2.00 -18.77 11.63
C GLU A 231 3.36 -18.19 12.03
N PHE A 232 4.35 -18.25 11.13
CA PHE A 232 5.71 -17.78 11.40
C PHE A 232 5.73 -16.29 11.77
N TYR A 233 5.25 -15.42 10.89
CA TYR A 233 5.33 -13.98 11.12
C TYR A 233 4.39 -13.54 12.26
N SER A 234 3.33 -14.28 12.56
CA SER A 234 2.37 -13.92 13.62
C SER A 234 2.99 -14.24 14.96
N THR A 235 3.58 -15.43 15.07
CA THR A 235 4.36 -15.84 16.24
C THR A 235 5.53 -14.90 16.48
N ALA A 236 6.21 -14.46 15.41
CA ALA A 236 7.28 -13.47 15.52
C ALA A 236 6.75 -12.12 16.04
N ALA A 237 5.70 -11.57 15.42
CA ALA A 237 5.12 -10.30 15.86
C ALA A 237 4.62 -10.36 17.32
N GLU A 238 3.96 -11.45 17.73
CA GLU A 238 3.54 -11.66 19.12
C GLU A 238 4.75 -11.74 20.07
N GLY A 239 5.81 -12.46 19.67
CA GLY A 239 7.04 -12.58 20.44
C GLY A 239 7.84 -11.29 20.55
N ALA A 240 7.63 -10.32 19.64
CA ALA A 240 8.32 -9.03 19.66
C ALA A 240 7.97 -8.19 20.91
N ALA A 241 6.75 -8.35 21.44
CA ALA A 241 6.27 -7.61 22.61
C ALA A 241 7.06 -7.92 23.91
N ASP A 242 7.68 -9.09 23.99
CA ASP A 242 8.45 -9.54 25.15
C ASP A 242 9.97 -9.31 25.00
N LEU A 243 10.40 -8.65 23.93
CA LEU A 243 11.83 -8.40 23.68
C LEU A 243 12.39 -7.40 24.70
N ALA A 244 13.63 -7.65 25.12
CA ALA A 244 14.35 -6.77 26.04
C ALA A 244 14.94 -5.54 25.31
N VAL A 245 14.07 -4.74 24.70
CA VAL A 245 14.41 -3.46 24.07
C VAL A 245 14.35 -2.32 25.10
N ARG A 246 15.23 -1.33 24.96
CA ARG A 246 15.26 -0.15 25.83
C ARG A 246 13.97 0.65 25.64
N GLN A 247 13.38 1.09 26.75
CA GLN A 247 12.26 2.02 26.73
C GLN A 247 12.77 3.47 26.70
N PRO A 248 12.09 4.36 25.97
CA PRO A 248 12.42 5.78 25.98
C PRO A 248 12.22 6.39 27.37
N GLU A 249 13.10 7.30 27.73
CA GLU A 249 12.95 8.20 28.87
C GLU A 249 12.10 9.43 28.49
N ASP A 250 11.68 10.21 29.50
CA ASP A 250 10.90 11.43 29.27
C ASP A 250 11.68 12.41 28.37
N GLY A 251 11.08 12.77 27.24
CA GLY A 251 11.69 13.68 26.25
C GLY A 251 12.50 12.99 25.16
N GLU A 252 12.61 11.66 25.19
CA GLU A 252 13.23 10.90 24.10
C GLU A 252 12.22 10.52 23.02
N THR A 253 12.70 10.43 21.78
CA THR A 253 11.96 9.89 20.63
C THR A 253 12.71 8.70 20.09
N VAL A 254 12.00 7.59 19.83
CA VAL A 254 12.59 6.40 19.20
C VAL A 254 12.11 6.30 17.76
N ALA A 255 13.07 6.15 16.85
CA ALA A 255 12.83 5.90 15.45
C ALA A 255 13.21 4.45 15.10
N LEU A 256 12.33 3.75 14.40
CA LEU A 256 12.60 2.44 13.82
C LEU A 256 13.24 2.62 12.45
N LEU A 257 14.41 2.04 12.23
CA LEU A 257 15.08 1.97 10.94
C LEU A 257 14.77 0.63 10.26
N VAL A 258 14.18 0.71 9.07
CA VAL A 258 13.97 -0.41 8.15
C VAL A 258 14.75 -0.18 6.85
N SER A 259 15.16 -1.28 6.20
CA SER A 259 15.90 -1.24 4.94
C SER A 259 15.87 -2.60 4.24
N ASP A 260 16.05 -2.64 2.93
CA ASP A 260 16.23 -3.86 2.13
C ASP A 260 15.13 -4.90 2.41
N ARG A 261 13.88 -4.44 2.34
CA ARG A 261 12.68 -5.27 2.55
C ARG A 261 12.45 -6.23 1.40
N HIS A 262 12.77 -5.82 0.17
CA HIS A 262 12.67 -6.65 -1.04
C HIS A 262 11.34 -7.41 -1.14
N ASP A 263 10.23 -6.68 -1.00
CA ASP A 263 8.86 -7.20 -1.04
C ASP A 263 8.44 -8.12 0.12
N ASN A 264 9.24 -8.26 1.19
CA ASN A 264 8.86 -9.07 2.36
C ASN A 264 7.87 -8.35 3.30
N ILE A 265 6.61 -8.25 2.89
CA ILE A 265 5.51 -7.64 3.65
C ILE A 265 5.28 -8.27 5.05
N GLY A 266 5.58 -9.56 5.21
CA GLY A 266 5.43 -10.28 6.47
C GLY A 266 6.34 -9.76 7.58
N MET A 267 7.46 -9.13 7.22
CA MET A 267 8.33 -8.46 8.19
C MET A 267 7.81 -7.08 8.62
N ASP A 268 6.90 -6.45 7.87
CA ASP A 268 6.41 -5.10 8.23
C ASP A 268 5.69 -5.13 9.57
N ARG A 269 4.79 -6.10 9.78
CA ARG A 269 4.10 -6.28 11.06
C ARG A 269 5.04 -6.68 12.20
N VAL A 270 6.12 -7.38 11.88
CA VAL A 270 7.14 -7.79 12.86
C VAL A 270 7.97 -6.57 13.26
N ALA A 271 8.43 -5.78 12.29
CA ALA A 271 9.13 -4.53 12.49
C ALA A 271 8.28 -3.53 13.28
N ARG A 272 7.00 -3.41 12.93
CA ARG A 272 6.01 -2.63 13.69
C ARG A 272 5.92 -3.09 15.14
N ALA A 273 5.76 -4.38 15.39
CA ALA A 273 5.67 -4.91 16.76
C ALA A 273 6.97 -4.69 17.56
N ILE A 274 8.15 -4.75 16.93
CA ILE A 274 9.42 -4.40 17.58
C ILE A 274 9.46 -2.92 17.95
N GLY A 275 9.06 -2.05 17.03
CA GLY A 275 9.05 -0.61 17.30
C GLY A 275 7.99 -0.22 18.34
N ASP A 276 6.79 -0.82 18.33
CA ASP A 276 5.79 -0.65 19.39
C ASP A 276 6.36 -1.09 20.75
N ALA A 277 7.04 -2.23 20.81
CA ALA A 277 7.70 -2.71 22.03
C ALA A 277 8.78 -1.75 22.52
N ALA A 278 9.43 -1.00 21.61
CA ALA A 278 10.44 0.00 21.93
C ALA A 278 9.88 1.42 22.14
N GLY A 279 8.56 1.61 22.05
CA GLY A 279 7.94 2.94 22.13
C GLY A 279 8.30 3.87 20.96
N ALA A 280 8.60 3.32 19.79
CA ALA A 280 8.87 4.09 18.58
C ALA A 280 7.61 4.82 18.08
N THR A 281 7.83 6.00 17.51
CA THR A 281 6.77 6.84 16.91
C THR A 281 7.14 7.34 15.51
N VAL A 282 8.34 6.99 15.05
CA VAL A 282 8.88 7.37 13.75
C VAL A 282 9.42 6.12 13.06
N VAL A 283 9.20 6.01 11.75
CA VAL A 283 9.89 5.03 10.91
C VAL A 283 10.76 5.76 9.89
N LEU A 284 12.01 5.31 9.81
CA LEU A 284 13.01 5.72 8.83
C LEU A 284 13.22 4.54 7.88
N ASP A 285 12.92 4.77 6.61
CA ASP A 285 13.08 3.77 5.56
C ASP A 285 14.28 4.10 4.68
N ALA A 286 15.30 3.24 4.74
CA ALA A 286 16.51 3.38 3.96
C ALA A 286 16.43 2.69 2.58
N GLY A 287 15.24 2.32 2.10
CA GLY A 287 15.00 1.90 0.72
C GLY A 287 15.31 0.44 0.42
N ASP A 288 15.25 0.07 -0.86
CA ASP A 288 15.15 -1.30 -1.37
C ASP A 288 13.90 -2.02 -0.83
N ASP A 289 12.77 -1.30 -0.89
CA ASP A 289 11.45 -1.82 -0.56
C ASP A 289 10.94 -2.85 -1.56
N THR A 290 11.39 -2.69 -2.79
CA THR A 290 11.04 -3.50 -3.94
C THR A 290 12.25 -4.22 -4.49
N SER A 291 12.02 -5.16 -5.40
CA SER A 291 13.07 -5.87 -6.10
C SER A 291 13.46 -5.17 -7.40
N THR A 292 12.50 -4.48 -8.03
CA THR A 292 12.62 -3.89 -9.37
C THR A 292 12.05 -2.49 -9.54
N GLY A 293 11.46 -1.88 -8.51
CA GLY A 293 10.82 -0.56 -8.58
C GLY A 293 9.65 -0.47 -9.54
N GLN A 294 8.98 -1.59 -9.85
CA GLN A 294 7.92 -1.62 -10.84
C GLN A 294 6.53 -1.52 -10.20
N PRO A 295 5.51 -1.01 -10.93
CA PRO A 295 4.16 -0.89 -10.40
C PRO A 295 3.55 -2.17 -9.83
N TRP A 296 3.97 -3.35 -10.31
CA TRP A 296 3.50 -4.62 -9.78
C TRP A 296 3.95 -4.89 -8.33
N GLU A 297 4.97 -4.19 -7.84
CA GLU A 297 5.48 -4.30 -6.47
C GLU A 297 4.75 -3.36 -5.50
N ALA A 298 3.74 -2.62 -5.97
CA ALA A 298 2.92 -1.74 -5.14
C ALA A 298 2.36 -2.43 -3.89
N PHE A 299 2.15 -3.76 -3.93
CA PHE A 299 1.69 -4.50 -2.75
C PHE A 299 2.67 -4.44 -1.57
N SER A 300 3.97 -4.35 -1.85
CA SER A 300 5.01 -4.19 -0.83
C SER A 300 4.91 -2.82 -0.16
N LEU A 301 4.73 -1.78 -0.97
CA LEU A 301 4.62 -0.40 -0.52
C LEU A 301 3.31 -0.15 0.22
N ASP A 302 2.21 -0.75 -0.24
CA ASP A 302 0.90 -0.71 0.43
C ASP A 302 1.01 -1.31 1.85
N SER A 303 1.72 -2.44 2.00
CA SER A 303 1.94 -3.08 3.30
C SER A 303 2.79 -2.20 4.23
N LEU A 304 3.89 -1.64 3.73
CA LEU A 304 4.74 -0.73 4.50
C LEU A 304 3.96 0.50 4.97
N ALA A 305 3.25 1.14 4.06
CA ALA A 305 2.47 2.34 4.36
C ALA A 305 1.37 2.07 5.38
N GLY A 306 0.69 0.92 5.28
CA GLY A 306 -0.36 0.50 6.21
C GLY A 306 0.16 0.08 7.59
N ALA A 307 1.35 -0.52 7.67
CA ALA A 307 1.92 -0.95 8.95
C ALA A 307 2.33 0.22 9.86
N PHE A 308 2.60 1.39 9.29
CA PHE A 308 3.12 2.58 10.00
C PHE A 308 2.25 3.83 9.76
N ASP A 309 0.98 3.67 9.40
CA ASP A 309 0.09 4.77 8.99
C ASP A 309 -0.16 5.85 10.07
N ASP A 310 0.00 5.48 11.33
CA ASP A 310 -0.13 6.33 12.51
C ASP A 310 1.21 6.92 13.02
N TRP A 311 2.33 6.64 12.35
CA TRP A 311 3.66 7.15 12.70
C TRP A 311 4.12 8.25 11.75
N ASP A 312 5.10 9.03 12.19
CA ASP A 312 5.85 9.89 11.28
C ASP A 312 6.75 9.02 10.38
N ARG A 313 6.69 9.25 9.07
CA ARG A 313 7.24 8.36 8.04
C ARG A 313 8.19 9.13 7.14
N PHE A 314 9.46 8.76 7.14
CA PHE A 314 10.50 9.34 6.29
C PHE A 314 11.22 8.25 5.52
N GLY A 315 11.54 8.50 4.25
CA GLY A 315 12.18 7.49 3.42
C GLY A 315 13.08 8.04 2.33
N VAL A 316 13.92 7.16 1.81
CA VAL A 316 14.71 7.32 0.57
C VAL A 316 14.57 6.06 -0.26
N ALA A 317 14.61 6.18 -1.59
CA ALA A 317 14.63 5.03 -2.48
C ALA A 317 16.03 4.39 -2.52
N GLY A 318 16.06 3.07 -2.59
CA GLY A 318 17.29 2.30 -2.79
C GLY A 318 17.59 2.02 -4.26
N ASN A 319 18.67 1.29 -4.54
CA ASN A 319 19.06 1.02 -5.93
C ASN A 319 18.20 -0.04 -6.62
N HIS A 320 17.42 -0.83 -5.89
CA HIS A 320 16.41 -1.75 -6.43
C HIS A 320 15.06 -1.06 -6.67
N ASP A 321 14.87 0.15 -6.19
CA ASP A 321 13.66 0.95 -6.37
C ASP A 321 13.74 1.79 -7.67
N HIS A 322 13.85 1.10 -8.81
CA HIS A 322 14.09 1.72 -10.11
C HIS A 322 13.12 2.82 -10.50
N GLY A 323 13.68 3.93 -10.98
CA GLY A 323 12.92 5.06 -11.49
C GLY A 323 12.26 5.84 -10.36
N THR A 324 11.16 6.52 -10.66
CA THR A 324 10.49 7.38 -9.67
C THR A 324 9.25 6.73 -9.05
N PHE A 325 8.95 5.47 -9.40
CA PHE A 325 7.69 4.85 -9.01
C PHE A 325 7.58 4.72 -7.49
N VAL A 326 8.58 4.13 -6.84
CA VAL A 326 8.56 3.86 -5.39
C VAL A 326 8.45 5.15 -4.58
N SER A 327 9.35 6.11 -4.82
CA SER A 327 9.32 7.39 -4.10
C SER A 327 8.04 8.20 -4.36
N SER A 328 7.55 8.24 -5.61
CA SER A 328 6.26 8.91 -5.90
C SER A 328 5.09 8.22 -5.20
N TYR A 329 5.09 6.89 -5.18
CA TYR A 329 4.02 6.08 -4.59
C TYR A 329 3.98 6.23 -3.07
N LEU A 330 5.12 6.10 -2.39
CA LEU A 330 5.20 6.32 -0.94
C LEU A 330 4.83 7.75 -0.55
N ALA A 331 5.24 8.75 -1.34
CA ALA A 331 4.81 10.14 -1.13
C ALA A 331 3.28 10.31 -1.25
N GLU A 332 2.64 9.63 -2.22
CA GLU A 332 1.18 9.60 -2.35
C GLU A 332 0.49 8.93 -1.14
N GLU A 333 1.14 7.93 -0.53
CA GLU A 333 0.71 7.25 0.70
C GLU A 333 1.09 8.02 1.99
N GLY A 334 1.61 9.24 1.85
CA GLY A 334 1.87 10.18 2.94
C GLY A 334 3.22 10.02 3.64
N TRP A 335 4.20 9.43 2.97
CA TRP A 335 5.60 9.46 3.40
C TRP A 335 6.26 10.79 3.05
N THR A 336 7.18 11.24 3.88
CA THR A 336 8.10 12.33 3.55
C THR A 336 9.35 11.74 2.90
N MET A 337 9.37 11.74 1.56
CA MET A 337 10.54 11.30 0.81
C MET A 337 11.61 12.38 0.79
N LEU A 338 12.84 12.05 1.21
CA LEU A 338 13.95 12.99 1.31
C LEU A 338 14.64 13.16 -0.07
N ASP A 339 14.85 14.40 -0.49
CA ASP A 339 15.27 14.74 -1.86
C ASP A 339 16.55 15.60 -1.94
N GLY A 340 17.33 15.62 -0.85
CA GLY A 340 18.56 16.38 -0.71
C GLY A 340 18.39 17.73 0.02
N GLU A 341 17.19 18.06 0.47
CA GLU A 341 16.91 19.19 1.36
C GLU A 341 16.73 18.71 2.82
N ALA A 342 17.19 19.51 3.78
CA ALA A 342 17.01 19.21 5.20
C ALA A 342 15.57 19.51 5.63
N VAL A 343 15.00 18.62 6.45
CA VAL A 343 13.63 18.74 6.98
C VAL A 343 13.64 18.65 8.50
N ASP A 344 12.64 19.27 9.13
CA ASP A 344 12.42 19.13 10.57
C ASP A 344 12.00 17.71 10.92
N ALA A 345 12.63 17.15 11.95
CA ALA A 345 12.32 15.81 12.43
C ALA A 345 11.51 15.84 13.73
N PRO A 346 10.66 14.82 14.01
CA PRO A 346 9.80 14.78 15.21
C PRO A 346 10.54 14.88 16.55
N TRP A 347 11.82 14.50 16.58
CA TRP A 347 12.69 14.60 17.76
C TRP A 347 13.26 16.00 18.02
N GLY A 348 12.86 17.01 17.23
CA GLY A 348 13.29 18.41 17.38
C GLY A 348 14.66 18.73 16.77
N GLY A 349 15.20 17.84 15.93
CA GLY A 349 16.42 18.05 15.14
C GLY A 349 16.10 18.11 13.64
N THR A 350 17.14 18.06 12.80
CA THR A 350 16.99 18.03 11.33
C THR A 350 17.41 16.68 10.74
N LEU A 351 16.66 16.24 9.75
CA LEU A 351 16.87 15.04 8.96
C LEU A 351 17.20 15.44 7.52
N LEU A 352 18.19 14.79 6.92
CA LEU A 352 18.58 15.01 5.52
C LEU A 352 18.69 13.65 4.84
N GLY A 353 18.40 13.56 3.56
CA GLY A 353 18.55 12.30 2.82
C GLY A 353 18.32 12.50 1.34
N VAL A 354 18.68 11.49 0.55
CA VAL A 354 18.46 11.48 -0.89
C VAL A 354 18.40 10.04 -1.39
N ASP A 355 17.57 9.80 -2.40
CA ASP A 355 17.49 8.53 -3.13
C ASP A 355 18.88 8.09 -3.64
N ASP A 356 19.12 6.77 -3.68
CA ASP A 356 20.33 6.22 -4.28
C ASP A 356 20.38 6.56 -5.78
N PRO A 357 21.46 7.19 -6.29
CA PRO A 357 21.54 7.54 -7.70
C PRO A 357 21.75 6.34 -8.63
N ARG A 358 22.11 5.17 -8.07
CA ARG A 358 22.35 3.93 -8.80
C ARG A 358 21.03 3.20 -8.99
N SER A 359 20.86 2.55 -10.14
CA SER A 359 19.77 1.60 -10.37
C SER A 359 20.34 0.23 -10.77
N SER A 360 19.94 -0.83 -10.07
CA SER A 360 20.38 -2.23 -10.30
C SER A 360 19.18 -3.19 -10.46
N GLY A 361 18.88 -3.63 -11.69
CA GLY A 361 17.68 -4.45 -11.97
C GLY A 361 17.87 -5.95 -11.73
N LEU A 362 16.95 -6.80 -12.21
CA LEU A 362 17.08 -8.28 -12.23
C LEU A 362 18.19 -8.80 -13.20
N GLY A 363 19.28 -8.06 -13.37
CA GLY A 363 20.42 -8.35 -14.24
C GLY A 363 21.59 -7.41 -13.96
N SER A 364 22.70 -7.55 -14.69
CA SER A 364 23.91 -6.74 -14.49
C SER A 364 23.84 -5.32 -15.09
N TRP A 365 22.64 -4.79 -15.30
CA TRP A 365 22.45 -3.48 -15.92
C TRP A 365 22.49 -2.42 -14.83
N ARG A 366 23.40 -1.44 -14.99
CA ARG A 366 23.46 -0.23 -14.18
C ARG A 366 23.04 0.93 -15.07
N GLU A 367 21.88 1.51 -14.78
CA GLU A 367 21.59 2.86 -15.24
C GLU A 367 21.91 3.78 -14.07
N GLU A 368 22.90 4.65 -14.24
CA GLU A 368 23.08 5.76 -13.32
C GLU A 368 22.05 6.83 -13.71
N SER A 369 21.29 7.33 -12.74
CA SER A 369 20.66 8.63 -12.89
C SER A 369 21.76 9.65 -13.24
N GLY A 370 21.46 10.75 -13.91
CA GLY A 370 22.48 11.62 -14.55
C GLY A 370 23.61 12.21 -13.67
N LEU A 371 23.72 11.84 -12.38
CA LEU A 371 24.79 12.15 -11.45
C LEU A 371 25.41 10.87 -10.89
N SER A 372 26.73 10.87 -10.73
CA SER A 372 27.45 9.78 -10.09
C SER A 372 27.22 9.73 -8.58
N PHE A 373 27.45 8.56 -7.98
CA PHE A 373 27.38 8.35 -6.52
C PHE A 373 28.23 9.37 -5.73
N THR A 374 29.42 9.70 -6.22
CA THR A 374 30.30 10.70 -5.61
C THR A 374 29.72 12.11 -5.72
N GLU A 375 29.19 12.50 -6.88
CA GLU A 375 28.59 13.84 -7.04
C GLU A 375 27.36 14.03 -6.15
N VAL A 376 26.57 12.97 -5.93
CA VAL A 376 25.44 13.01 -4.99
C VAL A 376 25.93 13.12 -3.55
N GLY A 377 26.94 12.33 -3.16
CA GLY A 377 27.54 12.43 -1.82
C GLY A 377 28.14 13.81 -1.53
N ASP A 378 28.83 14.42 -2.50
CA ASP A 378 29.38 15.77 -2.37
C ASP A 378 28.27 16.82 -2.16
N ARG A 379 27.17 16.73 -2.91
CA ARG A 379 26.02 17.64 -2.75
C ARG A 379 25.32 17.47 -1.41
N LEU A 380 25.19 16.23 -0.96
CA LEU A 380 24.61 15.92 0.35
C LEU A 380 25.47 16.52 1.48
N ALA A 381 26.79 16.42 1.36
CA ALA A 381 27.72 17.06 2.28
C ALA A 381 27.65 18.59 2.22
N ASP A 382 27.57 19.19 1.03
CA ASP A 382 27.40 20.63 0.86
C ASP A 382 26.11 21.13 1.56
N ALA A 383 25.00 20.42 1.38
CA ALA A 383 23.71 20.75 2.01
C ALA A 383 23.79 20.63 3.54
N ALA A 384 24.38 19.54 4.06
CA ALA A 384 24.56 19.35 5.50
C ALA A 384 25.43 20.44 6.13
N CYS A 385 26.54 20.82 5.49
CA CYS A 385 27.42 21.87 5.98
C CYS A 385 26.77 23.25 5.94
N ALA A 386 26.01 23.57 4.87
CA ALA A 386 25.25 24.80 4.81
C ALA A 386 24.23 24.90 5.96
N ALA A 387 23.49 23.82 6.24
CA ALA A 387 22.56 23.77 7.36
C ALA A 387 23.27 23.97 8.71
N ALA A 388 24.45 23.36 8.89
CA ALA A 388 25.26 23.56 10.10
C ALA A 388 25.74 25.02 10.27
N GLU A 389 26.15 25.69 9.19
CA GLU A 389 26.54 27.10 9.20
C GLU A 389 25.37 28.03 9.58
N ASP A 390 24.15 27.66 9.20
CA ASP A 390 22.91 28.38 9.53
C ASP A 390 22.37 28.06 10.95
N GLY A 391 23.03 27.16 11.69
CA GLY A 391 22.66 26.76 13.04
C GLY A 391 21.62 25.64 13.11
N GLU A 392 21.32 24.99 11.99
CA GLU A 392 20.36 23.90 11.81
C GLU A 392 21.08 22.57 11.54
N ARG A 393 22.16 22.31 12.29
CA ARG A 393 23.04 21.16 12.10
C ARG A 393 22.26 19.85 11.98
N VAL A 394 22.54 19.09 10.93
CA VAL A 394 21.85 17.84 10.59
C VAL A 394 22.12 16.76 11.64
N SER A 395 21.05 16.39 12.35
CA SER A 395 21.09 15.35 13.38
C SER A 395 21.18 13.93 12.79
N THR A 396 20.62 13.70 11.61
CA THR A 396 20.70 12.41 10.93
C THR A 396 20.67 12.60 9.42
N VAL A 397 21.54 11.88 8.73
CA VAL A 397 21.48 11.64 7.29
C VAL A 397 20.93 10.24 7.06
N LEU A 398 19.83 10.12 6.33
CA LEU A 398 19.24 8.84 5.89
C LEU A 398 19.54 8.65 4.41
N VAL A 399 20.25 7.57 4.08
CA VAL A 399 20.63 7.20 2.71
C VAL A 399 20.57 5.69 2.56
N HIS A 400 20.31 5.18 1.36
CA HIS A 400 20.31 3.72 1.17
C HIS A 400 21.69 3.10 1.39
N ASP A 401 22.75 3.70 0.85
CA ASP A 401 24.13 3.29 1.10
C ASP A 401 24.81 4.34 1.99
N ALA A 402 25.17 3.95 3.22
CA ALA A 402 25.79 4.82 4.21
C ALA A 402 27.09 5.51 3.71
N ASN A 403 27.72 4.99 2.65
CA ASN A 403 28.86 5.65 2.03
C ASN A 403 28.52 7.00 1.37
N LEU A 404 27.26 7.28 1.02
CA LEU A 404 26.83 8.60 0.52
C LEU A 404 27.01 9.70 1.58
N GLY A 405 26.78 9.38 2.86
CA GLY A 405 26.93 10.34 3.97
C GLY A 405 28.37 10.51 4.46
N ARG A 406 29.32 9.74 3.92
CA ARG A 406 30.72 9.73 4.42
C ARG A 406 31.40 11.09 4.34
N GLU A 407 31.19 11.82 3.25
CA GLU A 407 31.81 13.13 3.06
C GLU A 407 31.24 14.16 4.07
N ALA A 408 29.94 14.08 4.37
CA ALA A 408 29.30 14.92 5.38
C ALA A 408 29.86 14.67 6.79
N LEU A 409 30.12 13.39 7.14
CA LEU A 409 30.83 13.02 8.38
C LEU A 409 32.28 13.49 8.39
N THR A 410 33.00 13.33 7.27
CA THR A 410 34.40 13.73 7.15
C THR A 410 34.56 15.23 7.37
N ARG A 411 33.62 16.04 6.88
CA ARG A 411 33.61 17.50 7.11
C ARG A 411 33.12 17.91 8.50
N GLY A 412 32.55 16.98 9.29
CA GLY A 412 32.04 17.24 10.64
C GLY A 412 30.63 17.85 10.71
N CYS A 413 29.90 17.85 9.60
CA CYS A 413 28.64 18.60 9.48
C CYS A 413 27.39 17.84 9.97
N VAL A 414 27.53 16.56 10.35
CA VAL A 414 26.40 15.68 10.70
C VAL A 414 26.68 14.85 11.96
N ASP A 415 25.64 14.47 12.71
CA ASP A 415 25.77 13.64 13.92
C ASP A 415 25.78 12.15 13.61
N LEU A 416 24.90 11.71 12.71
CA LEU A 416 24.68 10.31 12.41
C LEU A 416 24.35 10.11 10.93
N VAL A 417 24.93 9.08 10.31
CA VAL A 417 24.54 8.58 9.00
C VAL A 417 23.94 7.19 9.16
N LEU A 418 22.73 7.00 8.67
CA LEU A 418 22.01 5.73 8.65
C LEU A 418 21.88 5.24 7.20
N GLY A 419 22.03 3.93 6.99
CA GLY A 419 21.66 3.29 5.74
C GLY A 419 21.52 1.78 5.81
N GLY A 420 21.49 1.11 4.65
CA GLY A 420 21.38 -0.34 4.47
C GLY A 420 22.28 -0.84 3.34
N HIS A 421 21.69 -1.33 2.24
CA HIS A 421 22.35 -1.76 0.98
C HIS A 421 23.18 -3.05 1.06
N THR A 422 23.93 -3.25 2.15
CA THR A 422 24.86 -4.39 2.27
C THR A 422 24.18 -5.67 2.77
N HIS A 423 22.94 -5.55 3.25
CA HIS A 423 22.17 -6.59 3.94
C HIS A 423 22.89 -7.15 5.18
N VAL A 424 23.90 -6.45 5.69
CA VAL A 424 24.70 -6.85 6.83
C VAL A 424 24.83 -5.66 7.76
N GLN A 425 24.39 -5.86 8.99
CA GLN A 425 24.53 -4.88 10.05
C GLN A 425 26.01 -4.49 10.27
N SER A 426 26.31 -3.19 10.34
CA SER A 426 27.65 -2.66 10.63
C SER A 426 27.59 -1.34 11.41
N GLY A 427 28.53 -1.14 12.32
CA GLY A 427 28.60 0.02 13.22
C GLY A 427 28.02 -0.25 14.61
N PRO A 428 27.67 0.81 15.38
CA PRO A 428 27.90 2.21 15.06
C PRO A 428 29.40 2.54 15.14
N ASP A 429 29.95 3.10 14.07
CA ASP A 429 31.36 3.48 14.01
C ASP A 429 31.52 4.99 14.14
N ALA A 430 32.33 5.43 15.11
CA ALA A 430 32.66 6.84 15.31
C ALA A 430 33.64 7.34 14.23
N VAL A 431 33.37 8.53 13.69
CA VAL A 431 34.17 9.22 12.68
C VAL A 431 34.49 10.62 13.19
N GLU A 432 35.78 10.90 13.38
CA GLU A 432 36.27 12.24 13.72
C GLU A 432 36.33 13.09 12.44
N GLY A 433 35.55 14.17 12.40
CA GLY A 433 35.51 15.13 11.31
C GLY A 433 36.70 16.08 11.31
N GLU A 434 36.93 16.75 10.18
CA GLU A 434 38.00 17.74 9.99
C GLU A 434 37.88 18.96 10.92
N ASP A 435 36.68 19.25 11.39
CA ASP A 435 36.39 20.30 12.39
C ASP A 435 36.61 19.84 13.84
N GLY A 436 36.93 18.56 14.06
CA GLY A 436 37.09 17.91 15.35
C GLY A 436 35.81 17.39 16.00
N ALA A 437 34.65 17.56 15.36
CA ALA A 437 33.40 16.97 15.81
C ALA A 437 33.39 15.45 15.54
N THR A 438 32.80 14.67 16.43
CA THR A 438 32.61 13.23 16.21
C THR A 438 31.20 12.99 15.69
N GLY A 439 31.08 12.34 14.54
CA GLY A 439 29.82 11.78 14.04
C GLY A 439 29.87 10.26 14.01
N TYR A 440 28.75 9.62 13.69
CA TYR A 440 28.64 8.16 13.65
C TYR A 440 28.06 7.67 12.34
N THR A 441 28.43 6.46 11.92
CA THR A 441 27.80 5.77 10.79
C THR A 441 27.26 4.42 11.23
N TRP A 442 26.07 4.08 10.74
CA TRP A 442 25.40 2.81 10.97
C TRP A 442 24.78 2.28 9.69
N THR A 443 24.97 1.00 9.45
CA THR A 443 24.33 0.25 8.37
C THR A 443 23.43 -0.82 8.97
N ASN A 444 22.12 -0.74 8.72
CA ASN A 444 21.16 -1.77 9.07
C ASN A 444 21.41 -3.03 8.23
N GLY A 445 21.05 -4.19 8.78
CA GLY A 445 20.94 -5.41 7.96
C GLY A 445 19.69 -5.35 7.06
N THR A 446 19.35 -6.48 6.45
CA THR A 446 18.12 -6.58 5.66
C THR A 446 16.90 -6.78 6.56
N THR A 447 15.93 -5.89 6.51
CA THR A 447 14.65 -6.05 7.23
C THR A 447 13.83 -7.19 6.64
N GLY A 448 13.92 -7.43 5.34
CA GLY A 448 13.23 -8.55 4.69
C GLY A 448 13.92 -9.92 4.84
N GLY A 449 15.13 -9.98 5.43
CA GLY A 449 15.92 -11.23 5.42
C GLY A 449 16.26 -11.70 4.00
N ALA A 450 16.50 -10.74 3.10
CA ALA A 450 16.69 -10.96 1.67
C ALA A 450 18.04 -11.62 1.36
N ALA A 451 17.98 -12.75 0.65
CA ALA A 451 19.16 -13.42 0.07
C ALA A 451 19.32 -13.16 -1.43
N TYR A 452 18.27 -12.65 -2.07
CA TYR A 452 18.13 -12.38 -3.50
C TYR A 452 17.27 -11.12 -3.67
N ALA A 453 17.15 -10.61 -4.90
CA ALA A 453 16.41 -9.39 -5.20
C ALA A 453 14.94 -9.43 -4.73
N ILE A 454 14.28 -10.60 -4.76
CA ILE A 454 12.92 -10.81 -4.22
C ILE A 454 13.00 -11.65 -2.93
N ALA A 455 12.42 -11.15 -1.84
CA ALA A 455 12.41 -11.78 -0.51
C ALA A 455 11.02 -12.32 -0.09
N LEU A 456 10.22 -12.76 -1.07
CA LEU A 456 8.96 -13.46 -0.82
C LEU A 456 9.19 -14.90 -0.32
N GLY A 457 8.47 -15.31 0.72
CA GLY A 457 8.50 -16.68 1.24
C GLY A 457 7.84 -16.84 2.61
N SER A 458 7.61 -18.09 3.01
CA SER A 458 6.95 -18.41 4.29
C SER A 458 7.75 -18.06 5.55
N LYS A 459 9.01 -17.63 5.40
CA LYS A 459 9.88 -17.08 6.44
C LYS A 459 11.10 -16.40 5.82
N PRO A 460 11.86 -15.59 6.58
CA PRO A 460 13.12 -14.99 6.11
C PRO A 460 14.11 -16.04 5.60
N ARG A 461 14.80 -15.73 4.49
CA ARG A 461 15.84 -16.63 3.90
C ARG A 461 17.22 -16.40 4.51
N ARG A 462 17.43 -15.22 5.10
CA ARG A 462 18.52 -14.84 5.98
C ARG A 462 17.93 -14.20 7.23
N ASP A 463 18.78 -13.99 8.22
CA ASP A 463 18.38 -13.27 9.41
C ASP A 463 17.92 -11.86 9.02
N ALA A 464 16.81 -11.43 9.61
CA ALA A 464 16.15 -10.17 9.32
C ALA A 464 16.42 -9.17 10.45
N ASP A 465 16.82 -7.95 10.09
CA ASP A 465 17.29 -6.93 11.02
C ASP A 465 16.46 -5.64 10.97
N VAL A 466 16.18 -5.09 12.15
CA VAL A 466 15.73 -3.71 12.32
C VAL A 466 16.60 -3.03 13.36
N SER A 467 16.69 -1.71 13.30
CA SER A 467 17.42 -0.92 14.29
C SER A 467 16.51 0.13 14.92
N LEU A 468 16.74 0.42 16.19
CA LEU A 468 16.05 1.43 16.98
C LEU A 468 17.05 2.54 17.28
N VAL A 469 16.75 3.75 16.83
CA VAL A 469 17.57 4.94 17.07
C VAL A 469 16.86 5.80 18.10
N THR A 470 17.52 6.09 19.22
CA THR A 470 16.98 6.98 20.25
C THR A 470 17.53 8.38 20.07
N TYR A 471 16.66 9.38 20.13
CA TYR A 471 16.98 10.79 20.05
C TYR A 471 16.57 11.51 21.33
N ALA A 472 17.37 12.48 21.76
CA ALA A 472 17.06 13.40 22.85
C ALA A 472 17.60 14.80 22.51
N ASP A 473 16.85 15.84 22.87
CA ASP A 473 17.24 17.24 22.62
C ASP A 473 17.68 17.51 21.17
N GLY A 474 16.99 16.90 20.20
CA GLY A 474 17.25 17.08 18.77
C GLY A 474 18.44 16.27 18.22
N ARG A 475 19.12 15.43 19.01
CA ARG A 475 20.31 14.68 18.60
C ARG A 475 20.20 13.17 18.89
N PRO A 476 20.87 12.31 18.13
CA PRO A 476 20.90 10.88 18.42
C PRO A 476 21.74 10.60 19.68
N VAL A 477 21.22 9.76 20.57
CA VAL A 477 21.87 9.40 21.85
C VAL A 477 22.18 7.91 21.99
N GLY A 478 21.64 7.07 21.11
CA GLY A 478 22.00 5.66 21.09
C GLY A 478 21.25 4.83 20.08
N LEU A 479 21.73 3.61 19.87
CA LEU A 479 21.20 2.62 18.95
C LEU A 479 20.98 1.29 19.67
N GLN A 480 19.98 0.54 19.22
CA GLN A 480 19.81 -0.86 19.58
C GLN A 480 19.26 -1.61 18.37
N TRP A 481 19.84 -2.76 18.04
CA TRP A 481 19.36 -3.57 16.92
C TRP A 481 18.62 -4.82 17.40
N VAL A 482 17.70 -5.31 16.57
CA VAL A 482 16.94 -6.53 16.81
C VAL A 482 16.99 -7.39 15.55
N ARG A 483 17.30 -8.67 15.74
CA ARG A 483 17.43 -9.66 14.67
C ARG A 483 16.47 -10.83 14.86
N LEU A 484 15.63 -11.07 13.87
CA LEU A 484 14.85 -12.30 13.73
C LEU A 484 15.64 -13.32 12.90
N ARG A 485 15.98 -14.45 13.51
CA ARG A 485 16.67 -15.52 12.79
C ARG A 485 15.72 -16.36 11.95
N THR A 486 16.27 -17.02 10.92
CA THR A 486 15.50 -17.90 10.01
C THR A 486 14.82 -19.11 10.69
N ASP A 487 15.15 -19.40 11.94
CA ASP A 487 14.51 -20.42 12.78
C ASP A 487 13.41 -19.86 13.70
N GLY A 488 13.12 -18.56 13.62
CA GLY A 488 12.08 -17.87 14.40
C GLY A 488 12.57 -17.37 15.77
N SER A 489 13.85 -17.54 16.10
CA SER A 489 14.40 -17.07 17.37
C SER A 489 15.01 -15.67 17.28
N TRP A 490 14.99 -14.96 18.40
CA TRP A 490 15.42 -13.57 18.51
C TRP A 490 16.86 -13.41 18.98
N LEU A 491 17.55 -12.41 18.43
CA LEU A 491 18.74 -11.82 19.03
C LEU A 491 18.50 -10.32 19.19
N VAL A 492 18.71 -9.81 20.39
CA VAL A 492 18.58 -8.39 20.71
C VAL A 492 19.97 -7.88 21.05
N GLY A 493 20.40 -6.83 20.35
CA GLY A 493 21.65 -6.14 20.63
C GLY A 493 21.63 -5.46 21.99
N GLU A 494 22.81 -5.28 22.57
CA GLU A 494 22.95 -4.33 23.68
C GLU A 494 22.68 -2.92 23.15
N TRP A 495 22.19 -2.03 24.03
CA TRP A 495 22.06 -0.62 23.70
C TRP A 495 23.45 0.02 23.65
N GLU A 496 23.74 0.71 22.56
CA GLU A 496 25.02 1.35 22.30
C GLU A 496 24.84 2.88 22.33
N PRO A 497 25.49 3.60 23.28
CA PRO A 497 25.42 5.06 23.32
C PRO A 497 26.10 5.69 22.11
N ILE A 498 25.51 6.77 21.60
CA ILE A 498 26.10 7.66 20.61
C ILE A 498 26.28 9.02 21.30
N GLU A 499 27.50 9.57 21.25
CA GLU A 499 27.81 10.88 21.81
C GLU A 499 28.42 11.78 20.73
N PRO A 500 27.59 12.38 19.84
CA PRO A 500 28.11 13.23 18.80
C PRO A 500 28.76 14.51 19.37
N GLY A 501 29.86 14.93 18.74
CA GLY A 501 30.78 15.97 19.22
C GLY A 501 30.24 17.40 19.21
#